data_AF-A0A3B6ML82-F1
#
_entry.id   AF-A0A3B6ML82-F1
#
_cell.length_a   1.000
_cell.length_b   1.000
_cell.length_c   1.000
_cell.angle_alpha   90.00
_cell.angle_beta   90.00
_cell.angle_gamma   90.00
#
_symmetry.space_group_name_H-M   'P 1'
#
loop_
_entity.id
_entity.type
_entity.pdbx_description
1 polymer ?
#
loop_
_entity_poly.entity_id
_entity_poly.type
_entity_poly.pdbx_seq_one_letter_code
_entity_poly.pdbx_strand_id
1 'polypeptide(L)'
;MQPAASHVTSTLRRRLLSASRRPPCLAPPTSPPVSRLPVSCGAVTEERGPWSSPATTSSCSPTAPPPAAAPAPRPLSAPVAGKWPHHQLHRLNVPDHQVDPMRVGLRSLTSNSAPTRVNYGHRCSNAYSTCCATKPEVQPVETPSSDMLVDSFGRFHNYLRISLTERCNLRCQYCMPAEGVELTPKAELLSHDEIIRIANLFVTSGVDKIRLTGGEPTVRKDLEDICLHLSGLKGLKTIAMTTNGIVLSKKLPRLKECGLSALNISLDTLIPAKFEFMTRRKGHSKVMESIDTAIQLGYDPVKINCVIMRGMNDDEICDFVELTRHKPINVRFIEFMPFDGNVWNVKKLVPYAEILDKVRQHFKGVERLQDHPSDTAKNFKIDGHVGTISFITSMTEHFCAGCNRLRLLADGNFKVCLFGPSEVSLREPIHSGLDDAGLKEIISAAVKRKKAKHAGMFDIAKTANRPMIHIGG
;
A
#
# COMPACT_ATOMS: atom_id res chain seq x y z
N MET A 1 -18.67 41.42 62.72
CA MET A 1 -17.48 41.10 61.89
C MET A 1 -17.89 41.17 60.42
N GLN A 2 -16.93 41.27 59.50
CA GLN A 2 -17.09 41.58 58.05
C GLN A 2 -17.61 43.01 57.76
N PRO A 3 -16.92 43.80 56.90
CA PRO A 3 -17.30 45.17 56.55
C PRO A 3 -18.14 45.28 55.26
N ALA A 4 -18.73 46.47 55.08
CA ALA A 4 -19.70 46.82 54.03
C ALA A 4 -19.12 46.93 52.59
N ALA A 5 -20.02 47.11 51.63
CA ALA A 5 -19.74 47.25 50.20
C ALA A 5 -20.09 48.64 49.64
N SER A 6 -19.60 48.90 48.42
CA SER A 6 -20.14 49.83 47.38
C SER A 6 -20.13 51.36 47.58
N HIS A 7 -19.54 52.05 46.60
CA HIS A 7 -19.90 53.40 46.12
C HIS A 7 -20.18 53.30 44.58
N VAL A 8 -21.05 54.05 43.86
CA VAL A 8 -21.61 55.44 43.96
C VAL A 8 -20.63 56.49 43.37
N THR A 9 -20.88 57.25 42.28
CA THR A 9 -22.04 57.50 41.37
C THR A 9 -21.55 58.21 40.07
N SER A 10 -22.28 58.50 38.95
CA SER A 10 -23.68 58.28 38.50
C SER A 10 -23.83 58.26 36.93
N THR A 11 -24.65 59.16 36.35
CA THR A 11 -25.10 59.34 34.94
C THR A 11 -24.97 60.86 34.54
N LEU A 12 -25.39 61.47 33.41
CA LEU A 12 -26.54 61.28 32.50
C LEU A 12 -26.54 62.22 31.23
N ARG A 13 -26.80 61.70 29.99
CA ARG A 13 -27.48 62.35 28.80
C ARG A 13 -26.93 63.70 28.20
N ARG A 14 -27.35 64.27 27.03
CA ARG A 14 -28.22 63.93 25.86
C ARG A 14 -27.92 64.83 24.62
N ARG A 15 -28.08 64.31 23.38
CA ARG A 15 -28.68 64.91 22.13
C ARG A 15 -28.56 63.84 21.00
N LEU A 16 -29.60 63.33 20.32
CA LEU A 16 -30.59 63.93 19.37
C LEU A 16 -29.96 64.31 17.99
N LEU A 17 -30.50 63.93 16.81
CA LEU A 17 -31.48 62.90 16.40
C LEU A 17 -31.54 62.77 14.84
N SER A 18 -31.87 61.58 14.28
CA SER A 18 -32.40 61.34 12.90
C SER A 18 -31.43 61.57 11.71
N ALA A 19 -31.66 61.08 10.46
CA ALA A 19 -32.78 60.33 9.87
C ALA A 19 -32.40 59.47 8.61
N SER A 20 -33.30 58.52 8.26
CA SER A 20 -33.77 58.24 6.87
C SER A 20 -32.99 57.35 5.86
N ARG A 21 -33.71 56.32 5.36
CA ARG A 21 -33.66 55.60 4.05
C ARG A 21 -32.61 54.50 3.76
N ARG A 22 -33.14 53.29 3.54
CA ARG A 22 -32.59 52.24 2.64
C ARG A 22 -33.11 52.44 1.20
N PRO A 23 -32.38 51.96 0.18
CA PRO A 23 -32.96 51.34 -1.03
C PRO A 23 -32.93 49.80 -0.99
N PRO A 24 -33.60 49.08 -1.92
CA PRO A 24 -33.86 47.64 -1.82
C PRO A 24 -32.87 46.74 -2.60
N CYS A 25 -33.08 45.43 -2.49
CA CYS A 25 -32.40 44.38 -3.26
C CYS A 25 -32.68 44.48 -4.77
N LEU A 26 -31.70 44.08 -5.58
CA LEU A 26 -31.89 43.70 -6.99
C LEU A 26 -31.16 42.39 -7.26
N ALA A 27 -31.79 41.54 -8.06
CA ALA A 27 -31.25 40.28 -8.59
C ALA A 27 -31.48 40.25 -10.12
N PRO A 28 -30.98 39.23 -10.82
CA PRO A 28 -29.72 39.28 -11.55
C PRO A 28 -29.86 39.78 -13.01
N PRO A 29 -28.77 40.23 -13.65
CA PRO A 29 -28.76 40.45 -15.10
C PRO A 29 -28.77 39.11 -15.85
N THR A 30 -29.77 38.91 -16.70
CA THR A 30 -29.85 37.78 -17.64
C THR A 30 -29.04 38.07 -18.91
N SER A 31 -28.10 37.20 -19.26
CA SER A 31 -27.36 37.28 -20.52
C SER A 31 -27.96 36.33 -21.59
N PRO A 32 -28.27 36.81 -22.80
CA PRO A 32 -28.80 35.97 -23.89
C PRO A 32 -27.71 35.08 -24.54
N PRO A 33 -28.09 34.04 -25.29
CA PRO A 33 -27.15 33.01 -25.75
C PRO A 33 -26.28 33.46 -26.94
N VAL A 34 -25.04 32.98 -26.97
CA VAL A 34 -24.17 33.07 -28.16
C VAL A 34 -24.69 32.11 -29.23
N SER A 35 -24.99 32.64 -30.42
CA SER A 35 -25.54 31.88 -31.54
C SER A 35 -24.49 31.00 -32.23
N ARG A 36 -24.94 29.83 -32.72
CA ARG A 36 -24.14 28.99 -33.63
C ARG A 36 -24.26 29.56 -35.04
N LEU A 37 -23.14 29.71 -35.74
CA LEU A 37 -23.14 29.83 -37.21
C LEU A 37 -22.95 28.44 -37.83
N PRO A 38 -23.83 28.00 -38.76
CA PRO A 38 -23.59 26.82 -39.58
C PRO A 38 -22.71 27.16 -40.79
N VAL A 39 -21.87 26.22 -41.21
CA VAL A 39 -21.30 26.21 -42.56
C VAL A 39 -21.97 25.08 -43.32
N SER A 40 -22.74 25.44 -44.36
CA SER A 40 -23.48 24.50 -45.20
C SER A 40 -22.60 23.84 -46.26
N CYS A 41 -22.91 22.61 -46.62
CA CYS A 41 -22.31 21.94 -47.77
C CYS A 41 -22.62 22.68 -49.08
N GLY A 42 -21.66 22.69 -50.01
CA GLY A 42 -21.92 22.83 -51.43
C GLY A 42 -21.69 21.48 -52.12
N ALA A 43 -22.63 21.05 -52.96
CA ALA A 43 -22.51 19.82 -53.76
C ALA A 43 -23.08 20.09 -55.16
N VAL A 44 -22.34 19.69 -56.20
CA VAL A 44 -22.68 19.91 -57.61
C VAL A 44 -22.23 18.69 -58.42
N THR A 45 -23.22 17.91 -58.91
CA THR A 45 -23.27 17.06 -60.12
C THR A 45 -22.04 16.19 -60.50
N GLU A 46 -22.14 14.85 -60.54
CA GLU A 46 -22.43 14.01 -61.74
C GLU A 46 -21.24 13.93 -62.75
N GLU A 47 -20.99 12.86 -63.53
CA GLU A 47 -21.77 11.65 -63.87
C GLU A 47 -20.82 10.49 -64.36
N ARG A 48 -21.40 9.30 -64.65
CA ARG A 48 -20.90 8.21 -65.54
C ARG A 48 -19.69 7.33 -65.12
N GLY A 49 -19.95 6.02 -65.03
CA GLY A 49 -19.03 4.93 -65.46
C GLY A 49 -19.45 4.43 -66.86
N PRO A 50 -19.50 3.11 -67.17
CA PRO A 50 -18.99 1.91 -66.44
C PRO A 50 -18.29 0.90 -67.43
N TRP A 51 -18.36 -0.43 -67.16
CA TRP A 51 -17.95 -1.60 -68.02
C TRP A 51 -16.43 -1.94 -68.07
N SER A 52 -15.98 -3.20 -68.24
CA SER A 52 -16.60 -4.55 -68.08
C SER A 52 -15.53 -5.69 -68.02
N SER A 53 -15.90 -6.85 -67.47
CA SER A 53 -15.17 -8.16 -67.46
C SER A 53 -15.18 -8.84 -68.87
N PRO A 54 -14.68 -10.10 -69.14
CA PRO A 54 -14.26 -11.21 -68.24
C PRO A 54 -13.06 -12.12 -68.70
N ALA A 55 -12.85 -13.25 -67.98
CA ALA A 55 -12.14 -14.50 -68.38
C ALA A 55 -10.59 -14.44 -68.53
N THR A 56 -9.74 -15.49 -68.43
CA THR A 56 -9.69 -16.88 -67.86
C THR A 56 -8.17 -17.30 -67.82
N THR A 57 -7.61 -18.46 -67.44
CA THR A 57 -8.05 -19.86 -67.10
C THR A 57 -6.93 -20.62 -66.34
N SER A 58 -7.27 -21.58 -65.44
CA SER A 58 -6.38 -22.68 -64.92
C SER A 58 -5.11 -22.27 -64.12
N SER A 59 -4.37 -23.11 -63.38
CA SER A 59 -4.38 -24.59 -63.15
C SER A 59 -3.87 -24.99 -61.72
N CYS A 60 -3.97 -26.28 -61.40
CA CYS A 60 -3.67 -26.98 -60.13
C CYS A 60 -2.27 -26.79 -59.45
N SER A 61 -2.26 -26.72 -58.11
CA SER A 61 -1.69 -27.65 -57.08
C SER A 61 -0.40 -28.49 -57.32
N PRO A 62 0.33 -28.99 -56.28
CA PRO A 62 0.27 -28.76 -54.80
C PRO A 62 1.63 -28.64 -54.02
N THR A 63 1.52 -28.21 -52.75
CA THR A 63 2.33 -28.48 -51.51
C THR A 63 3.80 -28.96 -51.52
N ALA A 64 4.63 -28.30 -50.69
CA ALA A 64 5.81 -28.87 -50.00
C ALA A 64 5.96 -28.28 -48.55
N PRO A 65 6.68 -28.91 -47.60
CA PRO A 65 6.51 -28.69 -46.14
C PRO A 65 7.51 -27.71 -45.47
N PRO A 66 7.26 -27.28 -44.20
CA PRO A 66 8.14 -26.36 -43.45
C PRO A 66 9.43 -27.01 -42.90
N PRO A 67 10.46 -26.21 -42.56
CA PRO A 67 11.73 -26.70 -42.01
C PRO A 67 11.59 -27.29 -40.59
N ALA A 68 12.40 -28.31 -40.29
CA ALA A 68 12.28 -29.16 -39.11
C ALA A 68 12.92 -28.58 -37.83
N ALA A 69 12.51 -29.13 -36.69
CA ALA A 69 13.02 -28.77 -35.37
C ALA A 69 14.47 -29.25 -35.11
N ALA A 70 15.21 -28.50 -34.29
CA ALA A 70 16.55 -28.88 -33.82
C ALA A 70 16.48 -30.03 -32.78
N PRO A 71 17.49 -30.93 -32.74
CA PRO A 71 17.44 -32.14 -31.92
C PRO A 71 17.75 -31.90 -30.43
N ALA A 72 17.13 -32.70 -29.57
CA ALA A 72 17.47 -32.78 -28.15
C ALA A 72 18.75 -33.63 -27.92
N PRO A 73 19.64 -33.25 -26.99
CA PRO A 73 20.84 -34.03 -26.69
C PRO A 73 20.49 -35.33 -25.93
N ARG A 74 21.14 -36.44 -26.29
CA ARG A 74 21.19 -37.67 -25.49
C ARG A 74 22.49 -37.73 -24.66
N PRO A 75 22.51 -38.45 -23.52
CA PRO A 75 23.57 -38.32 -22.53
C PRO A 75 24.86 -39.02 -22.95
N LEU A 76 26.00 -38.48 -22.49
CA LEU A 76 27.30 -39.15 -22.54
C LEU A 76 27.75 -39.59 -21.15
N SER A 77 28.39 -40.75 -21.13
CA SER A 77 28.90 -41.50 -19.99
C SER A 77 29.92 -40.73 -19.14
N ALA A 78 29.90 -40.96 -17.83
CA ALA A 78 30.94 -40.51 -16.91
C ALA A 78 32.23 -41.36 -17.04
N PRO A 79 33.41 -40.76 -16.80
CA PRO A 79 34.62 -41.49 -16.45
C PRO A 79 35.16 -41.14 -15.05
N VAL A 80 35.40 -42.20 -14.27
CA VAL A 80 36.55 -42.43 -13.35
C VAL A 80 36.99 -41.33 -12.36
N ALA A 81 37.11 -41.71 -11.08
CA ALA A 81 37.64 -40.86 -10.01
C ALA A 81 39.15 -40.55 -10.16
N GLY A 82 39.49 -39.26 -10.17
CA GLY A 82 40.87 -38.76 -10.07
C GLY A 82 41.25 -38.39 -8.63
N LYS A 83 42.33 -39.01 -8.12
CA LYS A 83 42.92 -38.64 -6.82
C LYS A 83 43.58 -37.25 -6.91
N TRP A 84 43.47 -36.45 -5.85
CA TRP A 84 44.32 -35.27 -5.64
C TRP A 84 45.28 -35.49 -4.46
N PRO A 85 46.48 -34.87 -4.44
CA PRO A 85 47.58 -35.34 -3.60
C PRO A 85 47.55 -34.79 -2.17
N HIS A 86 48.12 -35.56 -1.22
CA HIS A 86 48.60 -35.00 0.04
C HIS A 86 49.80 -34.08 -0.21
N HIS A 87 49.80 -32.89 0.39
CA HIS A 87 51.04 -32.15 0.67
C HIS A 87 51.09 -31.66 2.12
N GLN A 88 51.87 -32.40 2.91
CA GLN A 88 52.69 -31.86 3.99
C GLN A 88 53.71 -30.84 3.40
N LEU A 89 54.30 -29.89 4.12
CA LEU A 89 54.45 -29.65 5.57
C LEU A 89 54.68 -28.13 5.78
N HIS A 90 54.38 -27.58 6.97
CA HIS A 90 55.42 -27.05 7.89
C HIS A 90 54.81 -26.37 9.14
N ARG A 91 55.46 -26.55 10.29
CA ARG A 91 55.24 -25.74 11.51
C ARG A 91 56.21 -24.55 11.52
N LEU A 92 55.76 -23.41 12.02
CA LEU A 92 56.59 -22.41 12.72
C LEU A 92 55.88 -22.00 14.03
N ASN A 93 56.64 -21.41 14.95
CA ASN A 93 56.32 -21.34 16.37
C ASN A 93 56.30 -19.88 16.87
N VAL A 94 55.31 -19.53 17.74
CA VAL A 94 55.48 -18.61 18.91
C VAL A 94 55.70 -17.11 18.54
N PRO A 95 55.29 -16.09 19.35
CA PRO A 95 54.90 -16.12 20.76
C PRO A 95 53.47 -15.71 21.11
N ASP A 96 53.17 -15.89 22.39
CA ASP A 96 51.96 -15.52 23.12
C ASP A 96 52.18 -14.19 23.89
N HIS A 97 51.13 -13.42 24.18
CA HIS A 97 51.22 -12.19 25.00
C HIS A 97 49.90 -11.83 25.72
N GLN A 98 50.01 -11.61 27.03
CA GLN A 98 48.98 -11.05 27.93
C GLN A 98 48.82 -9.51 27.68
N VAL A 99 47.85 -8.73 28.17
CA VAL A 99 46.79 -8.78 29.24
C VAL A 99 45.63 -7.84 28.79
N ASP A 100 44.50 -7.52 29.44
CA ASP A 100 43.76 -7.82 30.71
C ASP A 100 42.28 -7.37 30.53
N PRO A 101 41.28 -7.93 31.24
CA PRO A 101 40.01 -7.24 31.50
C PRO A 101 39.71 -7.02 32.99
N MET A 102 39.94 -5.79 33.47
CA MET A 102 39.65 -5.35 34.84
C MET A 102 38.14 -5.21 35.16
N ARG A 103 37.80 -5.02 36.44
CA ARG A 103 36.52 -5.44 37.04
C ARG A 103 35.85 -4.38 37.94
N VAL A 104 34.69 -3.86 37.54
CA VAL A 104 33.70 -3.16 38.40
C VAL A 104 32.28 -3.39 37.82
N GLY A 105 31.20 -3.66 38.55
CA GLY A 105 31.08 -4.07 39.96
C GLY A 105 29.90 -3.40 40.70
N LEU A 106 28.76 -4.09 40.92
CA LEU A 106 27.77 -3.65 41.91
C LEU A 106 26.92 -4.77 42.56
N ARG A 107 27.04 -4.84 43.89
CA ARG A 107 26.15 -5.30 44.97
C ARG A 107 24.92 -6.21 44.67
N SER A 108 24.86 -7.31 45.43
CA SER A 108 23.64 -8.06 45.77
C SER A 108 23.02 -7.53 47.08
N LEU A 109 21.73 -7.79 47.29
CA LEU A 109 21.04 -7.78 48.60
C LEU A 109 20.19 -9.06 48.74
N THR A 110 19.98 -9.50 49.99
CA THR A 110 19.52 -10.86 50.32
C THR A 110 18.16 -10.90 51.03
N SER A 111 17.47 -12.05 50.97
CA SER A 111 16.73 -12.62 52.11
C SER A 111 16.20 -14.06 51.83
N ASN A 112 16.46 -14.96 52.80
CA ASN A 112 15.61 -15.98 53.44
C ASN A 112 14.44 -16.68 52.68
N SER A 113 14.07 -17.95 52.95
CA SER A 113 14.48 -18.89 54.03
C SER A 113 14.31 -20.39 53.66
N ALA A 114 14.66 -21.27 54.61
CA ALA A 114 14.87 -22.73 54.51
C ALA A 114 13.64 -23.62 54.14
N PRO A 115 13.86 -24.92 53.77
CA PRO A 115 12.83 -25.84 53.29
C PRO A 115 12.35 -26.91 54.30
N THR A 116 11.28 -27.63 53.98
CA THR A 116 10.80 -28.83 54.71
C THR A 116 10.33 -29.95 53.78
N ARG A 117 10.66 -31.22 54.14
CA ARG A 117 10.15 -32.47 53.54
C ARG A 117 9.12 -33.11 54.46
N VAL A 118 8.04 -33.69 53.91
CA VAL A 118 7.27 -34.79 54.55
C VAL A 118 6.82 -35.81 53.48
N ASN A 119 6.54 -37.04 53.91
CA ASN A 119 6.43 -38.27 53.09
C ASN A 119 5.12 -38.44 52.28
N TYR A 120 5.18 -39.36 51.31
CA TYR A 120 4.02 -40.06 50.74
C TYR A 120 3.45 -41.11 51.72
N GLY A 121 2.16 -41.44 51.57
CA GLY A 121 1.51 -42.58 52.24
C GLY A 121 0.31 -43.09 51.45
N HIS A 122 0.17 -44.42 51.31
CA HIS A 122 -0.94 -45.07 50.60
C HIS A 122 -2.13 -45.37 51.51
N ARG A 123 -3.36 -45.33 50.96
CA ARG A 123 -4.38 -46.40 51.11
C ARG A 123 -5.52 -46.25 50.09
N CYS A 124 -6.17 -47.37 49.77
CA CYS A 124 -7.33 -47.43 48.87
C CYS A 124 -8.63 -47.55 49.68
N SER A 125 -9.75 -47.11 49.10
CA SER A 125 -11.12 -47.54 49.45
C SER A 125 -12.00 -47.49 48.20
N ASN A 126 -12.82 -48.52 47.97
CA ASN A 126 -13.81 -48.55 46.88
C ASN A 126 -15.16 -48.02 47.36
N ALA A 127 -15.88 -47.30 46.48
CA ALA A 127 -17.33 -47.17 46.55
C ALA A 127 -17.89 -47.00 45.12
N TYR A 128 -18.93 -47.76 44.77
CA TYR A 128 -19.69 -47.57 43.53
C TYR A 128 -20.80 -46.54 43.76
N SER A 129 -21.00 -45.65 42.79
CA SER A 129 -22.33 -45.07 42.52
C SER A 129 -22.42 -44.65 41.05
N THR A 130 -23.58 -44.87 40.42
CA THR A 130 -23.77 -44.73 38.98
C THR A 130 -24.54 -43.47 38.58
N CYS A 131 -24.24 -42.99 37.36
CA CYS A 131 -25.07 -42.18 36.49
C CYS A 131 -25.84 -40.96 37.07
N CYS A 132 -25.31 -39.77 36.78
CA CYS A 132 -26.06 -38.75 36.04
C CYS A 132 -25.13 -38.05 35.06
N ALA A 133 -25.33 -38.25 33.76
CA ALA A 133 -24.47 -37.71 32.72
C ALA A 133 -24.90 -36.28 32.35
N THR A 134 -24.52 -35.30 33.16
CA THR A 134 -24.53 -33.90 32.72
C THR A 134 -23.54 -33.75 31.56
N LYS A 135 -24.05 -33.45 30.36
CA LYS A 135 -23.20 -32.96 29.27
C LYS A 135 -22.47 -31.71 29.78
N PRO A 136 -21.16 -31.54 29.54
CA PRO A 136 -20.54 -30.23 29.70
C PRO A 136 -21.27 -29.29 28.75
N GLU A 137 -21.94 -28.28 29.31
CA GLU A 137 -22.54 -27.21 28.53
C GLU A 137 -21.38 -26.46 27.86
N VAL A 138 -21.27 -26.63 26.54
CA VAL A 138 -20.23 -25.97 25.76
C VAL A 138 -20.58 -24.50 25.73
N GLN A 139 -19.96 -23.75 26.66
CA GLN A 139 -20.01 -22.29 26.65
C GLN A 139 -19.67 -21.82 25.23
N PRO A 140 -20.48 -20.92 24.63
CA PRO A 140 -20.17 -20.39 23.32
C PRO A 140 -18.76 -19.80 23.36
N VAL A 141 -17.86 -20.34 22.54
CA VAL A 141 -16.54 -19.75 22.35
C VAL A 141 -16.79 -18.37 21.75
N GLU A 142 -16.59 -17.32 22.55
CA GLU A 142 -16.73 -15.95 22.07
C GLU A 142 -15.80 -15.76 20.86
N THR A 143 -16.39 -15.59 19.69
CA THR A 143 -15.69 -15.28 18.44
C THR A 143 -15.79 -13.77 18.15
N PRO A 144 -14.85 -12.94 18.65
CA PRO A 144 -14.83 -11.50 18.38
C PRO A 144 -14.38 -11.15 16.94
N SER A 145 -14.24 -12.14 16.06
CA SER A 145 -14.09 -11.91 14.62
C SER A 145 -15.43 -11.50 14.02
N SER A 146 -15.63 -10.20 13.81
CA SER A 146 -16.87 -9.70 13.21
C SER A 146 -17.00 -10.14 11.74
N ASP A 147 -18.16 -10.72 11.42
CA ASP A 147 -18.66 -11.01 10.06
C ASP A 147 -18.72 -9.78 9.13
N MET A 148 -18.42 -8.58 9.63
CA MET A 148 -18.14 -7.40 8.83
C MET A 148 -16.93 -7.59 7.90
N LEU A 149 -15.89 -8.29 8.37
CA LEU A 149 -14.59 -8.36 7.68
C LEU A 149 -14.34 -9.68 6.95
N VAL A 150 -15.35 -10.54 6.80
CA VAL A 150 -15.27 -11.79 6.02
C VAL A 150 -16.06 -11.65 4.73
N ASP A 151 -15.44 -11.96 3.58
CA ASP A 151 -16.15 -12.00 2.29
C ASP A 151 -16.69 -13.39 1.95
N SER A 152 -17.51 -13.47 0.89
CA SER A 152 -18.14 -14.71 0.42
C SER A 152 -17.17 -15.77 -0.13
N PHE A 153 -15.84 -15.55 -0.02
CA PHE A 153 -14.80 -16.53 -0.30
C PHE A 153 -14.00 -16.92 0.95
N GLY A 154 -14.51 -16.57 2.15
CA GLY A 154 -13.90 -16.90 3.44
C GLY A 154 -12.64 -16.08 3.77
N ARG A 155 -12.34 -15.02 3.02
CA ARG A 155 -11.15 -14.19 3.25
C ARG A 155 -11.46 -13.17 4.33
N PHE A 156 -10.66 -13.16 5.40
CA PHE A 156 -10.69 -12.15 6.45
C PHE A 156 -9.84 -10.93 6.06
N HIS A 157 -10.38 -9.73 6.22
CA HIS A 157 -9.80 -8.48 5.73
C HIS A 157 -9.22 -7.60 6.85
N ASN A 158 -8.16 -8.07 7.51
CA ASN A 158 -7.51 -7.39 8.63
C ASN A 158 -6.64 -6.17 8.25
N TYR A 159 -6.62 -5.74 6.98
CA TYR A 159 -5.72 -4.69 6.50
C TYR A 159 -6.47 -3.56 5.75
N LEU A 160 -6.66 -2.44 6.44
CA LEU A 160 -7.24 -1.21 5.89
C LEU A 160 -6.14 -0.29 5.30
N ARG A 161 -6.42 0.34 4.15
CA ARG A 161 -5.70 1.52 3.66
C ARG A 161 -6.60 2.75 3.78
N ILE A 162 -6.06 3.87 4.23
CA ILE A 162 -6.78 5.15 4.35
C ILE A 162 -6.04 6.20 3.51
N SER A 163 -6.71 6.68 2.46
CA SER A 163 -6.27 7.85 1.69
C SER A 163 -6.58 9.11 2.50
N LEU A 164 -5.54 9.80 2.99
CA LEU A 164 -5.71 10.93 3.91
C LEU A 164 -5.97 12.28 3.21
N THR A 165 -5.59 12.40 1.94
CA THR A 165 -5.78 13.58 1.11
C THR A 165 -5.51 13.25 -0.34
N GLU A 166 -6.18 13.93 -1.27
CA GLU A 166 -5.94 13.81 -2.71
C GLU A 166 -4.79 14.71 -3.19
N ARG A 167 -4.30 15.62 -2.34
CA ARG A 167 -3.18 16.50 -2.70
C ARG A 167 -1.87 15.71 -2.77
N CYS A 168 -1.10 15.96 -3.83
CA CYS A 168 0.28 15.48 -3.97
C CYS A 168 1.23 16.65 -4.28
N ASN A 169 2.46 16.59 -3.80
CA ASN A 169 3.56 17.50 -4.15
C ASN A 169 4.30 17.08 -5.45
N LEU A 170 4.07 15.85 -5.95
CA LEU A 170 4.53 15.34 -7.24
C LEU A 170 3.42 15.34 -8.31
N ARG A 171 3.79 15.08 -9.57
CA ARG A 171 2.88 14.91 -10.72
C ARG A 171 3.34 13.71 -11.57
N CYS A 172 3.44 12.52 -10.97
CA CYS A 172 4.03 11.34 -11.61
C CYS A 172 3.24 10.86 -12.84
N GLN A 173 3.95 10.60 -13.95
CA GLN A 173 3.35 10.26 -15.26
C GLN A 173 2.42 9.04 -15.22
N TYR A 174 2.70 8.04 -14.38
CA TYR A 174 1.90 6.82 -14.23
C TYR A 174 0.72 6.94 -13.24
N CYS A 175 0.59 8.08 -12.55
CA CYS A 175 -0.35 8.31 -11.45
C CYS A 175 -1.40 9.38 -11.78
N MET A 176 -1.00 10.42 -12.53
CA MET A 176 -1.90 11.49 -12.98
C MET A 176 -1.39 12.15 -14.28
N PRO A 177 -2.29 12.70 -15.12
CA PRO A 177 -1.91 13.38 -16.36
C PRO A 177 -1.19 14.72 -16.07
N ALA A 178 -0.72 15.42 -17.11
CA ALA A 178 0.21 16.55 -16.96
C ALA A 178 -0.48 17.81 -16.41
N GLU A 179 -1.68 18.05 -16.91
CA GLU A 179 -2.71 18.98 -16.46
C GLU A 179 -3.16 18.75 -15.01
N GLY A 180 -2.93 17.54 -14.47
CA GLY A 180 -3.37 17.11 -13.15
C GLY A 180 -4.80 16.57 -13.14
N VAL A 181 -5.40 16.51 -11.96
CA VAL A 181 -6.80 16.11 -11.76
C VAL A 181 -7.56 17.21 -11.03
N GLU A 182 -8.87 17.27 -11.22
CA GLU A 182 -9.75 17.98 -10.29
C GLU A 182 -9.66 17.33 -8.90
N LEU A 183 -9.77 18.12 -7.83
CA LEU A 183 -9.60 17.65 -6.46
C LEU A 183 -10.85 17.94 -5.64
N THR A 184 -11.30 16.95 -4.87
CA THR A 184 -12.49 17.05 -4.02
C THR A 184 -12.37 18.26 -3.07
N PRO A 185 -13.40 19.12 -2.99
CA PRO A 185 -13.42 20.27 -2.08
C PRO A 185 -13.11 19.90 -0.63
N LYS A 186 -12.44 20.78 0.11
CA LYS A 186 -11.96 20.48 1.46
C LYS A 186 -13.08 20.16 2.47
N ALA A 187 -14.33 20.55 2.18
CA ALA A 187 -15.50 20.24 3.00
C ALA A 187 -16.07 18.82 2.74
N GLU A 188 -15.77 18.24 1.58
CA GLU A 188 -16.20 16.90 1.16
C GLU A 188 -15.17 15.82 1.50
N LEU A 189 -13.93 16.22 1.82
CA LEU A 189 -12.91 15.32 2.38
C LEU A 189 -13.22 14.96 3.85
N LEU A 190 -12.82 13.76 4.26
CA LEU A 190 -12.94 13.29 5.65
C LEU A 190 -12.17 14.18 6.63
N SER A 191 -12.86 14.54 7.71
CA SER A 191 -12.30 15.27 8.85
C SER A 191 -11.28 14.43 9.65
N HIS A 192 -10.71 14.99 10.71
CA HIS A 192 -9.85 14.22 11.62
C HIS A 192 -10.68 13.15 12.36
N ASP A 193 -11.77 13.59 12.98
CA ASP A 193 -12.59 12.77 13.88
C ASP A 193 -13.33 11.65 13.14
N GLU A 194 -13.75 11.91 11.89
CA GLU A 194 -14.32 10.88 11.01
C GLU A 194 -13.32 9.77 10.67
N ILE A 195 -12.06 10.12 10.40
CA ILE A 195 -11.00 9.13 10.14
C ILE A 195 -10.75 8.28 11.39
N ILE A 196 -10.71 8.89 12.57
CA ILE A 196 -10.51 8.15 13.83
C ILE A 196 -11.74 7.29 14.17
N ARG A 197 -12.98 7.78 13.99
CA ARG A 197 -14.22 6.99 14.18
C ARG A 197 -14.24 5.77 13.25
N ILE A 198 -14.02 5.97 11.95
CA ILE A 198 -14.03 4.87 10.96
C ILE A 198 -12.86 3.90 11.24
N ALA A 199 -11.67 4.40 11.55
CA ALA A 199 -10.53 3.54 11.89
C ALA A 199 -10.82 2.69 13.15
N ASN A 200 -11.38 3.28 14.20
CA ASN A 200 -11.79 2.56 15.40
C ASN A 200 -12.85 1.48 15.09
N LEU A 201 -13.82 1.78 14.21
CA LEU A 201 -14.83 0.82 13.76
C LEU A 201 -14.20 -0.41 13.07
N PHE A 202 -13.20 -0.19 12.23
CA PHE A 202 -12.45 -1.26 11.58
C PHE A 202 -11.56 -2.04 12.57
N VAL A 203 -10.84 -1.35 13.46
CA VAL A 203 -9.93 -1.98 14.44
C VAL A 203 -10.69 -2.83 15.45
N THR A 204 -11.77 -2.30 16.04
CA THR A 204 -12.66 -3.05 16.96
C THR A 204 -13.39 -4.22 16.30
N SER A 205 -13.42 -4.27 14.97
CA SER A 205 -13.98 -5.40 14.20
C SER A 205 -12.91 -6.40 13.73
N GLY A 206 -11.61 -6.14 14.00
CA GLY A 206 -10.50 -7.05 13.74
C GLY A 206 -9.43 -6.59 12.73
N VAL A 207 -9.42 -5.33 12.29
CA VAL A 207 -8.29 -4.75 11.55
C VAL A 207 -7.12 -4.51 12.49
N ASP A 208 -6.04 -5.28 12.35
CA ASP A 208 -4.81 -5.09 13.12
C ASP A 208 -3.74 -4.28 12.36
N LYS A 209 -4.03 -3.86 11.12
CA LYS A 209 -3.10 -3.12 10.26
C LYS A 209 -3.79 -1.99 9.48
N ILE A 210 -3.34 -0.75 9.72
CA ILE A 210 -3.75 0.43 8.95
C ILE A 210 -2.55 0.92 8.14
N ARG A 211 -2.78 1.32 6.89
CA ARG A 211 -1.81 2.07 6.08
C ARG A 211 -2.35 3.43 5.68
N LEU A 212 -1.60 4.47 5.99
CA LEU A 212 -1.84 5.84 5.58
C LEU A 212 -1.27 6.07 4.18
N THR A 213 -2.10 6.61 3.29
CA THR A 213 -1.78 6.93 1.90
C THR A 213 -2.42 8.28 1.51
N GLY A 214 -2.45 8.60 0.22
CA GLY A 214 -3.11 9.76 -0.34
C GLY A 214 -2.65 9.95 -1.79
N GLY A 215 -2.76 11.19 -2.28
CA GLY A 215 -1.80 11.68 -3.27
C GLY A 215 -0.39 11.71 -2.68
N GLU A 216 -0.22 12.35 -1.50
CA GLU A 216 0.95 12.23 -0.64
C GLU A 216 0.55 12.52 0.82
N PRO A 217 0.60 11.57 1.77
CA PRO A 217 0.16 11.81 3.15
C PRO A 217 0.94 12.92 3.85
N THR A 218 2.24 13.10 3.58
CA THR A 218 3.08 14.12 4.27
C THR A 218 2.69 15.58 3.97
N VAL A 219 1.77 15.84 3.03
CA VAL A 219 1.20 17.20 2.84
C VAL A 219 -0.02 17.49 3.73
N ARG A 220 -0.59 16.49 4.42
CA ARG A 220 -1.65 16.70 5.42
C ARG A 220 -1.04 17.27 6.71
N LYS A 221 -1.65 18.33 7.25
CA LYS A 221 -1.09 19.09 8.39
C LYS A 221 -1.16 18.29 9.69
N ASP A 222 -2.33 17.71 9.96
CA ASP A 222 -2.72 16.89 11.11
C ASP A 222 -2.26 15.42 11.02
N LEU A 223 -1.25 15.12 10.19
CA LEU A 223 -0.77 13.74 9.97
C LEU A 223 -0.20 13.10 11.24
N GLU A 224 0.56 13.86 12.02
CA GLU A 224 1.20 13.39 13.25
C GLU A 224 0.15 13.13 14.34
N ASP A 225 -0.87 13.99 14.43
CA ASP A 225 -2.01 13.81 15.31
C ASP A 225 -2.85 12.58 14.93
N ILE A 226 -3.03 12.32 13.62
CA ILE A 226 -3.72 11.11 13.13
C ILE A 226 -2.92 9.86 13.52
N CYS A 227 -1.60 9.83 13.29
CA CYS A 227 -0.76 8.71 13.74
C CYS A 227 -0.90 8.48 15.24
N LEU A 228 -0.85 9.55 16.05
CA LEU A 228 -0.95 9.47 17.50
C LEU A 228 -2.29 8.88 17.96
N HIS A 229 -3.42 9.38 17.46
CA HIS A 229 -4.75 8.85 17.82
C HIS A 229 -4.94 7.41 17.35
N LEU A 230 -4.47 7.07 16.14
CA LEU A 230 -4.48 5.69 15.66
C LEU A 230 -3.65 4.75 16.54
N SER A 231 -2.52 5.22 17.09
CA SER A 231 -1.64 4.42 17.94
C SER A 231 -2.28 4.02 19.28
N GLY A 232 -3.30 4.77 19.73
CA GLY A 232 -4.11 4.45 20.91
C GLY A 232 -5.23 3.44 20.66
N LEU A 233 -5.50 3.03 19.41
CA LEU A 233 -6.61 2.11 19.10
C LEU A 233 -6.28 0.67 19.51
N LYS A 234 -6.93 0.21 20.59
CA LYS A 234 -6.77 -1.15 21.12
C LYS A 234 -7.05 -2.21 20.04
N GLY A 235 -6.03 -2.99 19.70
CA GLY A 235 -6.08 -4.04 18.66
C GLY A 235 -5.27 -3.71 17.40
N LEU A 236 -4.94 -2.44 17.16
CA LEU A 236 -4.07 -2.04 16.06
C LEU A 236 -2.60 -2.40 16.38
N LYS A 237 -1.99 -3.25 15.56
CA LYS A 237 -0.60 -3.72 15.73
C LYS A 237 0.39 -2.99 14.82
N THR A 238 -0.09 -2.35 13.75
CA THR A 238 0.79 -1.70 12.76
C THR A 238 0.12 -0.49 12.13
N ILE A 239 0.72 0.68 12.33
CA ILE A 239 0.54 1.85 11.48
C ILE A 239 1.64 1.82 10.43
N ALA A 240 1.24 1.81 9.15
CA ALA A 240 2.15 1.90 8.02
C ALA A 240 1.89 3.16 7.19
N MET A 241 2.85 3.57 6.35
CA MET A 241 2.67 4.69 5.42
C MET A 241 3.21 4.37 4.02
N THR A 242 2.52 4.80 2.96
CA THR A 242 3.10 4.94 1.61
C THR A 242 3.33 6.43 1.35
N THR A 243 4.55 6.81 0.95
CA THR A 243 4.94 8.21 0.67
C THR A 243 5.96 8.26 -0.46
N ASN A 244 6.08 9.40 -1.14
CA ASN A 244 7.17 9.69 -2.08
C ASN A 244 8.45 10.21 -1.39
N GLY A 245 8.45 10.38 -0.07
CA GLY A 245 9.64 10.70 0.70
C GLY A 245 10.11 12.16 0.68
N ILE A 246 9.64 13.04 -0.21
CA ILE A 246 10.25 14.38 -0.42
C ILE A 246 10.26 15.30 0.82
N VAL A 247 9.37 15.07 1.79
CA VAL A 247 9.27 15.81 3.06
C VAL A 247 9.44 14.88 4.27
N LEU A 248 9.76 13.60 4.05
CA LEU A 248 9.65 12.58 5.09
C LEU A 248 10.74 12.69 6.16
N SER A 249 12.02 12.85 5.79
CA SER A 249 13.16 12.93 6.72
C SER A 249 12.89 13.84 7.92
N LYS A 250 12.38 15.05 7.66
CA LYS A 250 12.08 16.07 8.68
C LYS A 250 10.89 15.74 9.60
N LYS A 251 9.94 14.92 9.13
CA LYS A 251 8.78 14.46 9.91
C LYS A 251 9.01 13.11 10.58
N LEU A 252 9.95 12.31 10.09
CA LEU A 252 10.03 10.89 10.43
C LEU A 252 10.34 10.57 11.90
N PRO A 253 11.19 11.34 12.63
CA PRO A 253 11.37 11.14 14.07
C PRO A 253 10.04 11.28 14.82
N ARG A 254 9.32 12.38 14.60
CA ARG A 254 8.03 12.65 15.25
C ARG A 254 6.95 11.66 14.85
N LEU A 255 6.91 11.25 13.58
CA LEU A 255 6.01 10.19 13.14
C LEU A 255 6.29 8.84 13.84
N LYS A 256 7.56 8.52 14.12
CA LYS A 256 7.92 7.31 14.88
C LYS A 256 7.49 7.40 16.34
N GLU A 257 7.63 8.55 16.99
CA GLU A 257 7.07 8.82 18.33
C GLU A 257 5.53 8.65 18.34
N CYS A 258 4.85 9.11 17.29
CA CYS A 258 3.42 8.92 17.08
C CYS A 258 3.02 7.50 16.59
N GLY A 259 3.89 6.49 16.77
CA GLY A 259 3.55 5.08 16.55
C GLY A 259 3.62 4.60 15.10
N LEU A 260 4.13 5.38 14.14
CA LEU A 260 4.40 4.89 12.78
C LEU A 260 5.49 3.81 12.82
N SER A 261 5.15 2.58 12.45
CA SER A 261 6.04 1.42 12.61
C SER A 261 6.47 0.76 11.30
N ALA A 262 5.88 1.12 10.15
CA ALA A 262 6.29 0.58 8.85
C ALA A 262 6.21 1.61 7.71
N LEU A 263 7.20 1.58 6.81
CA LEU A 263 7.32 2.53 5.69
C LEU A 263 7.36 1.82 4.33
N ASN A 264 6.68 2.40 3.35
CA ASN A 264 7.02 2.25 1.94
C ASN A 264 7.31 3.63 1.35
N ILE A 265 8.52 3.80 0.82
CA ILE A 265 8.95 5.00 0.10
C ILE A 265 8.89 4.69 -1.40
N SER A 266 8.25 5.54 -2.20
CA SER A 266 8.15 5.35 -3.65
C SER A 266 9.31 6.05 -4.35
N LEU A 267 10.13 5.28 -5.06
CA LEU A 267 11.30 5.74 -5.80
C LEU A 267 11.45 4.87 -7.06
N ASP A 268 11.11 5.43 -8.21
CA ASP A 268 11.03 4.69 -9.48
C ASP A 268 12.31 4.74 -10.32
N THR A 269 13.34 5.47 -9.89
CA THR A 269 14.64 5.61 -10.57
C THR A 269 15.67 6.16 -9.59
N LEU A 270 16.93 5.73 -9.74
CA LEU A 270 18.12 6.21 -9.01
C LEU A 270 18.82 7.38 -9.73
N ILE A 271 18.39 7.70 -10.95
CA ILE A 271 18.98 8.75 -11.79
C ILE A 271 18.20 10.07 -11.57
N PRO A 272 18.81 11.14 -11.03
CA PRO A 272 18.09 12.37 -10.67
C PRO A 272 17.36 13.05 -11.84
N ALA A 273 17.89 12.98 -13.05
CA ALA A 273 17.27 13.54 -14.24
C ALA A 273 16.02 12.75 -14.68
N LYS A 274 16.07 11.42 -14.63
CA LYS A 274 14.89 10.57 -14.85
C LYS A 274 13.85 10.81 -13.75
N PHE A 275 14.26 11.00 -12.49
CA PHE A 275 13.33 11.32 -11.41
C PHE A 275 12.54 12.60 -11.71
N GLU A 276 13.21 13.67 -12.14
CA GLU A 276 12.53 14.92 -12.49
C GLU A 276 11.60 14.76 -13.70
N PHE A 277 11.99 13.97 -14.71
CA PHE A 277 11.14 13.63 -15.85
C PHE A 277 9.89 12.83 -15.44
N MET A 278 10.07 11.72 -14.71
CA MET A 278 8.99 10.80 -14.31
C MET A 278 8.00 11.42 -13.33
N THR A 279 8.48 12.26 -12.41
CA THR A 279 7.67 12.89 -11.36
C THR A 279 7.22 14.32 -11.67
N ARG A 280 7.77 14.91 -12.75
CA ARG A 280 7.62 16.31 -13.21
C ARG A 280 8.06 17.37 -12.16
N ARG A 281 8.94 16.98 -11.21
CA ARG A 281 9.45 17.81 -10.09
C ARG A 281 10.84 17.37 -9.62
N LYS A 282 11.63 18.31 -9.08
CA LYS A 282 12.87 18.01 -8.33
C LYS A 282 12.54 17.42 -6.97
N GLY A 283 13.29 16.39 -6.55
CA GLY A 283 13.08 15.75 -5.25
C GLY A 283 14.04 14.61 -4.89
N HIS A 284 14.63 13.92 -5.88
CA HIS A 284 15.44 12.70 -5.72
C HIS A 284 16.32 12.63 -4.46
N SER A 285 17.19 13.62 -4.23
CA SER A 285 18.11 13.62 -3.08
C SER A 285 17.40 13.58 -1.72
N LYS A 286 16.22 14.21 -1.59
CA LYS A 286 15.39 14.18 -0.36
C LYS A 286 14.70 12.83 -0.15
N VAL A 287 14.45 12.09 -1.23
CA VAL A 287 13.92 10.72 -1.16
C VAL A 287 15.01 9.78 -0.64
N MET A 288 16.24 9.92 -1.15
CA MET A 288 17.41 9.19 -0.66
C MET A 288 17.73 9.53 0.80
N GLU A 289 17.77 10.83 1.14
CA GLU A 289 17.89 11.33 2.53
C GLU A 289 16.84 10.69 3.46
N SER A 290 15.60 10.53 2.99
CA SER A 290 14.51 9.95 3.77
C SER A 290 14.57 8.42 3.89
N ILE A 291 15.11 7.72 2.88
CA ILE A 291 15.43 6.29 2.97
C ILE A 291 16.52 6.08 4.03
N ASP A 292 17.58 6.88 4.00
CA ASP A 292 18.70 6.74 4.93
C ASP A 292 18.33 7.18 6.35
N THR A 293 17.50 8.23 6.50
CA THR A 293 16.89 8.61 7.79
C THR A 293 16.01 7.47 8.34
N ALA A 294 15.25 6.78 7.50
CA ALA A 294 14.41 5.65 7.92
C ALA A 294 15.25 4.44 8.39
N ILE A 295 16.37 4.14 7.71
CA ILE A 295 17.32 3.11 8.14
C ILE A 295 17.94 3.50 9.48
N GLN A 296 18.44 4.74 9.62
CA GLN A 296 19.06 5.26 10.85
C GLN A 296 18.12 5.24 12.05
N LEU A 297 16.84 5.55 11.85
CA LEU A 297 15.80 5.46 12.89
C LEU A 297 15.40 4.02 13.23
N GLY A 298 15.93 2.99 12.55
CA GLY A 298 15.59 1.59 12.79
C GLY A 298 14.16 1.24 12.36
N TYR A 299 13.81 1.54 11.11
CA TYR A 299 12.66 0.90 10.45
C TYR A 299 13.14 -0.32 9.67
N ASP A 300 12.68 -1.52 10.01
CA ASP A 300 13.14 -2.77 9.39
C ASP A 300 12.00 -3.58 8.75
N PRO A 301 12.08 -3.95 7.45
CA PRO A 301 12.92 -3.32 6.43
C PRO A 301 12.22 -2.06 5.89
N VAL A 302 13.00 -1.01 5.58
CA VAL A 302 12.49 0.12 4.79
C VAL A 302 12.15 -0.39 3.39
N LYS A 303 10.88 -0.28 2.99
CA LYS A 303 10.42 -0.81 1.69
C LYS A 303 10.50 0.28 0.64
N ILE A 304 11.21 0.02 -0.46
CA ILE A 304 11.23 0.91 -1.62
C ILE A 304 10.25 0.34 -2.65
N ASN A 305 9.26 1.11 -3.07
CA ASN A 305 8.37 0.75 -4.17
C ASN A 305 8.91 1.37 -5.47
N CYS A 306 9.10 0.57 -6.51
CA CYS A 306 9.53 1.00 -7.84
C CYS A 306 8.62 0.39 -8.91
N VAL A 307 7.88 1.23 -9.65
CA VAL A 307 7.00 0.80 -10.75
C VAL A 307 7.83 0.71 -12.03
N ILE A 308 8.06 -0.52 -12.52
CA ILE A 308 8.90 -0.74 -13.70
C ILE A 308 8.08 -0.56 -14.99
N MET A 309 8.60 0.28 -15.88
CA MET A 309 8.03 0.63 -17.18
C MET A 309 9.10 0.54 -18.26
N ARG A 310 8.78 -0.19 -19.34
CA ARG A 310 9.69 -0.42 -20.46
C ARG A 310 10.07 0.86 -21.18
N GLY A 311 11.37 1.07 -21.42
CA GLY A 311 11.91 2.26 -22.05
C GLY A 311 11.90 3.49 -21.14
N MET A 312 11.90 3.29 -19.82
CA MET A 312 11.92 4.39 -18.83
C MET A 312 12.87 4.10 -17.67
N ASN A 313 12.71 2.95 -17.00
CA ASN A 313 13.50 2.54 -15.83
C ASN A 313 13.77 1.02 -15.77
N ASP A 314 13.47 0.26 -16.84
CA ASP A 314 13.73 -1.18 -16.89
C ASP A 314 15.19 -1.55 -17.23
N ASP A 315 16.03 -0.54 -17.41
CA ASP A 315 17.49 -0.58 -17.41
C ASP A 315 18.06 -0.59 -15.97
N GLU A 316 17.49 0.20 -15.06
CA GLU A 316 17.97 0.38 -13.67
C GLU A 316 17.63 -0.80 -12.73
N ILE A 317 17.05 -1.89 -13.24
CA ILE A 317 16.63 -3.05 -12.42
C ILE A 317 17.80 -3.58 -11.59
N CYS A 318 18.97 -3.77 -12.20
CA CYS A 318 20.14 -4.29 -11.50
C CYS A 318 20.75 -3.28 -10.52
N ASP A 319 20.69 -1.98 -10.80
CA ASP A 319 21.18 -0.93 -9.90
C ASP A 319 20.31 -0.85 -8.63
N PHE A 320 18.99 -1.03 -8.78
CA PHE A 320 18.05 -1.19 -7.68
C PHE A 320 18.29 -2.46 -6.85
N VAL A 321 18.75 -3.55 -7.48
CA VAL A 321 19.21 -4.73 -6.74
C VAL A 321 20.52 -4.44 -6.00
N GLU A 322 21.49 -3.79 -6.64
CA GLU A 322 22.80 -3.46 -6.06
C GLU A 322 22.69 -2.54 -4.85
N LEU A 323 21.71 -1.61 -4.84
CA LEU A 323 21.38 -0.77 -3.68
C LEU A 323 21.06 -1.61 -2.41
N THR A 324 20.57 -2.84 -2.56
CA THR A 324 20.30 -3.74 -1.43
C THR A 324 21.56 -4.40 -0.85
N ARG A 325 22.72 -4.32 -1.51
CA ARG A 325 23.94 -4.99 -1.07
C ARG A 325 24.33 -4.58 0.36
N HIS A 326 24.32 -3.28 0.63
CA HIS A 326 24.81 -2.69 1.88
C HIS A 326 23.74 -2.05 2.76
N LYS A 327 22.48 -2.02 2.33
CA LYS A 327 21.38 -1.36 3.06
C LYS A 327 20.29 -2.38 3.45
N PRO A 328 19.76 -2.36 4.69
CA PRO A 328 18.65 -3.22 5.14
C PRO A 328 17.30 -2.71 4.58
N ILE A 329 17.21 -2.72 3.26
CA ILE A 329 16.04 -2.27 2.50
C ILE A 329 15.39 -3.47 1.81
N ASN A 330 14.11 -3.31 1.49
CA ASN A 330 13.37 -4.27 0.68
C ASN A 330 12.83 -3.58 -0.58
N VAL A 331 13.51 -3.78 -1.72
CA VAL A 331 13.15 -3.13 -2.99
C VAL A 331 12.07 -3.94 -3.69
N ARG A 332 10.95 -3.29 -4.00
CA ARG A 332 9.73 -3.90 -4.52
C ARG A 332 9.49 -3.44 -5.94
N PHE A 333 9.82 -4.30 -6.90
CA PHE A 333 9.48 -4.11 -8.30
C PHE A 333 7.98 -4.36 -8.49
N ILE A 334 7.28 -3.38 -9.06
CA ILE A 334 5.82 -3.40 -9.26
C ILE A 334 5.54 -3.34 -10.76
N GLU A 335 4.69 -4.25 -11.24
CA GLU A 335 4.22 -4.25 -12.62
C GLU A 335 3.40 -2.98 -12.93
N PHE A 336 3.58 -2.39 -14.12
CA PHE A 336 2.81 -1.21 -14.53
C PHE A 336 1.33 -1.55 -14.76
N MET A 337 0.45 -0.93 -13.97
CA MET A 337 -0.98 -1.22 -13.89
C MET A 337 -1.84 -0.15 -14.62
N PRO A 338 -2.97 -0.54 -15.24
CA PRO A 338 -3.90 0.39 -15.86
C PRO A 338 -4.71 1.18 -14.82
N PHE A 339 -4.75 2.51 -14.99
CA PHE A 339 -5.61 3.43 -14.25
C PHE A 339 -6.03 4.61 -15.14
N ASP A 340 -7.21 5.15 -14.89
CA ASP A 340 -7.77 6.32 -15.55
C ASP A 340 -6.78 7.50 -15.50
N GLY A 341 -6.52 8.11 -16.66
CA GLY A 341 -5.55 9.20 -16.81
C GLY A 341 -4.07 8.82 -16.94
N ASN A 342 -3.67 7.54 -16.82
CA ASN A 342 -2.24 7.15 -16.86
C ASN A 342 -1.71 6.62 -18.22
N VAL A 343 -2.56 6.62 -19.26
CA VAL A 343 -2.23 6.21 -20.64
C VAL A 343 -1.51 4.85 -20.69
N TRP A 344 -2.07 3.87 -19.98
CA TRP A 344 -1.53 2.52 -19.91
C TRP A 344 -1.45 1.85 -21.28
N ASN A 345 -0.37 1.08 -21.47
CA ASN A 345 -0.12 0.34 -22.69
C ASN A 345 0.66 -0.93 -22.33
N VAL A 346 0.17 -2.10 -22.76
CA VAL A 346 0.83 -3.39 -22.51
C VAL A 346 2.28 -3.44 -23.01
N LYS A 347 2.66 -2.65 -24.03
CA LYS A 347 4.06 -2.53 -24.49
C LYS A 347 5.00 -1.91 -23.44
N LYS A 348 4.47 -1.11 -22.51
CA LYS A 348 5.22 -0.55 -21.36
C LYS A 348 5.31 -1.51 -20.17
N LEU A 349 4.52 -2.58 -20.14
CA LEU A 349 4.61 -3.60 -19.09
C LEU A 349 5.92 -4.39 -19.22
N VAL A 350 6.61 -4.56 -18.09
CA VAL A 350 7.72 -5.50 -17.93
C VAL A 350 7.21 -6.61 -17.01
N PRO A 351 6.94 -7.83 -17.53
CA PRO A 351 6.47 -8.96 -16.74
C PRO A 351 7.45 -9.33 -15.62
N TYR A 352 6.92 -9.75 -14.46
CA TYR A 352 7.71 -10.27 -13.34
C TYR A 352 8.81 -11.26 -13.76
N ALA A 353 8.49 -12.22 -14.65
CA ALA A 353 9.46 -13.20 -15.12
C ALA A 353 10.68 -12.54 -15.79
N GLU A 354 10.46 -11.52 -16.64
CA GLU A 354 11.53 -10.79 -17.31
C GLU A 354 12.42 -10.01 -16.31
N ILE A 355 11.82 -9.39 -15.30
CA ILE A 355 12.56 -8.69 -14.24
C ILE A 355 13.41 -9.70 -13.44
N LEU A 356 12.82 -10.84 -13.06
CA LEU A 356 13.52 -11.89 -12.31
C LEU A 356 14.65 -12.54 -13.12
N ASP A 357 14.45 -12.77 -14.42
CA ASP A 357 15.46 -13.38 -15.28
C ASP A 357 16.60 -12.41 -15.60
N LYS A 358 16.32 -11.09 -15.79
CA LYS A 358 17.37 -10.03 -15.80
C LYS A 358 18.21 -10.09 -14.51
N VAL A 359 17.57 -10.19 -13.34
CA VAL A 359 18.29 -10.28 -12.04
C VAL A 359 19.12 -11.58 -11.95
N ARG A 360 18.58 -12.73 -12.35
CA ARG A 360 19.30 -14.03 -12.32
C ARG A 360 20.47 -14.12 -13.28
N GLN A 361 20.48 -13.34 -14.35
CA GLN A 361 21.62 -13.26 -15.28
C GLN A 361 22.80 -12.46 -14.69
N HIS A 362 22.51 -11.51 -13.79
CA HIS A 362 23.52 -10.62 -13.19
C HIS A 362 23.97 -11.06 -11.79
N PHE A 363 23.05 -11.58 -10.97
CA PHE A 363 23.29 -11.94 -9.57
C PHE A 363 23.21 -13.45 -9.32
N LYS A 364 24.10 -13.96 -8.46
CA LYS A 364 24.09 -15.35 -7.98
C LYS A 364 23.27 -15.47 -6.69
N GLY A 365 22.81 -16.68 -6.35
CA GLY A 365 22.10 -16.93 -5.08
C GLY A 365 20.71 -16.29 -4.99
N VAL A 366 20.03 -16.05 -6.11
CA VAL A 366 18.70 -15.42 -6.16
C VAL A 366 17.62 -16.41 -5.69
N GLU A 367 17.53 -16.59 -4.38
CA GLU A 367 16.65 -17.57 -3.72
C GLU A 367 15.30 -16.98 -3.31
N ARG A 368 14.26 -17.78 -3.52
CA ARG A 368 12.88 -17.47 -3.15
C ARG A 368 12.66 -17.68 -1.65
N LEU A 369 12.15 -16.65 -0.96
CA LEU A 369 11.74 -16.76 0.45
C LEU A 369 10.32 -17.34 0.57
N GLN A 370 9.99 -17.89 1.74
CA GLN A 370 8.63 -18.26 2.10
C GLN A 370 7.85 -17.02 2.57
N ASP A 371 6.74 -16.70 1.91
CA ASP A 371 5.88 -15.57 2.29
C ASP A 371 4.67 -16.01 3.13
N HIS A 372 3.99 -15.04 3.76
CA HIS A 372 2.67 -15.26 4.34
C HIS A 372 1.60 -15.36 3.24
N PRO A 373 0.55 -16.22 3.33
CA PRO A 373 -0.45 -16.40 2.27
C PRO A 373 -1.22 -15.14 1.83
N SER A 374 -1.21 -14.06 2.61
CA SER A 374 -1.85 -12.77 2.26
C SER A 374 -0.92 -11.69 1.70
N ASP A 375 0.39 -11.97 1.62
CA ASP A 375 1.35 -11.05 1.01
C ASP A 375 1.13 -10.87 -0.50
N THR A 376 1.51 -9.68 -0.98
CA THR A 376 1.37 -9.29 -2.40
C THR A 376 2.65 -9.41 -3.20
N ALA A 377 3.77 -9.67 -2.51
CA ALA A 377 5.09 -9.47 -3.04
C ALA A 377 5.87 -10.76 -2.85
N LYS A 378 6.27 -11.38 -3.95
CA LYS A 378 7.15 -12.55 -3.95
C LYS A 378 8.53 -12.09 -3.47
N ASN A 379 8.88 -12.33 -2.21
CA ASN A 379 10.16 -11.90 -1.63
C ASN A 379 11.30 -12.87 -1.99
N PHE A 380 12.51 -12.33 -2.20
CA PHE A 380 13.74 -13.05 -2.53
C PHE A 380 14.93 -12.46 -1.76
N LYS A 381 15.91 -13.31 -1.41
CA LYS A 381 17.26 -12.93 -0.97
C LYS A 381 18.27 -13.12 -2.11
N ILE A 382 19.46 -12.54 -1.97
CA ILE A 382 20.57 -12.65 -2.93
C ILE A 382 21.87 -12.81 -2.14
N ASP A 383 22.78 -13.66 -2.61
CA ASP A 383 24.03 -13.96 -1.90
C ASP A 383 24.91 -12.71 -1.75
N GLY A 384 25.31 -12.41 -0.52
CA GLY A 384 26.13 -11.24 -0.19
C GLY A 384 25.38 -9.91 -0.20
N HIS A 385 24.04 -9.91 -0.14
CA HIS A 385 23.22 -8.70 0.05
C HIS A 385 22.61 -8.68 1.46
N VAL A 386 22.66 -7.51 2.12
CA VAL A 386 22.03 -7.28 3.44
C VAL A 386 20.52 -7.09 3.31
N GLY A 387 20.08 -6.42 2.25
CA GLY A 387 18.67 -6.22 1.93
C GLY A 387 18.05 -7.39 1.15
N THR A 388 16.83 -7.15 0.68
CA THR A 388 16.05 -8.13 -0.10
C THR A 388 15.36 -7.46 -1.28
N ILE A 389 14.95 -8.24 -2.27
CA ILE A 389 14.07 -7.76 -3.34
C ILE A 389 12.72 -8.48 -3.30
N SER A 390 11.68 -7.87 -3.85
CA SER A 390 10.38 -8.49 -4.01
C SER A 390 9.69 -8.07 -5.29
N PHE A 391 8.77 -8.89 -5.78
CA PHE A 391 8.03 -8.64 -7.01
C PHE A 391 6.53 -8.62 -6.74
N ILE A 392 5.86 -7.51 -7.07
CA ILE A 392 4.41 -7.33 -6.92
C ILE A 392 3.76 -7.57 -8.28
N THR A 393 3.30 -8.80 -8.48
CA THR A 393 2.87 -9.40 -9.76
C THR A 393 1.41 -9.07 -10.09
N SER A 394 1.03 -7.79 -9.97
CA SER A 394 -0.36 -7.32 -10.02
C SER A 394 -1.12 -7.68 -11.30
N MET A 395 -0.44 -7.85 -12.43
CA MET A 395 -1.05 -8.02 -13.75
C MET A 395 -0.84 -9.43 -14.32
N THR A 396 0.36 -10.01 -14.16
CA THR A 396 0.70 -11.32 -14.76
C THR A 396 0.34 -12.52 -13.88
N GLU A 397 0.51 -12.41 -12.57
CA GLU A 397 0.24 -13.48 -11.60
C GLU A 397 -0.45 -12.93 -10.35
N HIS A 398 -1.76 -12.69 -10.44
CA HIS A 398 -2.50 -11.96 -9.40
C HIS A 398 -2.52 -12.65 -8.02
N PHE A 399 -2.30 -11.88 -6.95
CA PHE A 399 -2.37 -12.32 -5.54
C PHE A 399 -3.79 -12.21 -4.93
N CYS A 400 -4.83 -12.40 -5.74
CA CYS A 400 -6.22 -12.15 -5.31
C CYS A 400 -6.73 -13.14 -4.24
N ALA A 401 -6.27 -14.40 -4.25
CA ALA A 401 -6.71 -15.42 -3.30
C ALA A 401 -6.43 -15.02 -1.84
N GLY A 402 -5.26 -14.47 -1.54
CA GLY A 402 -4.88 -13.98 -0.20
C GLY A 402 -5.24 -12.52 0.08
N CYS A 403 -6.08 -11.86 -0.72
CA CYS A 403 -6.24 -10.41 -0.69
C CYS A 403 -7.07 -9.87 0.50
N ASN A 404 -6.45 -9.78 1.68
CA ASN A 404 -6.98 -9.26 2.95
C ASN A 404 -7.22 -7.72 3.02
N ARG A 405 -7.25 -7.01 1.88
CA ARG A 405 -7.17 -5.54 1.84
C ARG A 405 -8.48 -4.84 1.54
N LEU A 406 -8.70 -3.73 2.25
CA LEU A 406 -9.79 -2.78 2.05
C LEU A 406 -9.23 -1.36 1.91
N ARG A 407 -10.00 -0.44 1.34
CA ARG A 407 -9.62 0.96 1.12
C ARG A 407 -10.72 1.91 1.56
N LEU A 408 -10.36 2.91 2.37
CA LEU A 408 -11.12 4.13 2.62
C LEU A 408 -10.47 5.26 1.82
N LEU A 409 -11.27 5.98 1.04
CA LEU A 409 -10.83 7.11 0.22
C LEU A 409 -10.91 8.43 0.99
N ALA A 410 -10.29 9.47 0.45
CA ALA A 410 -10.14 10.75 1.14
C ALA A 410 -11.46 11.53 1.27
N ASP A 411 -12.45 11.23 0.45
CA ASP A 411 -13.84 11.70 0.47
C ASP A 411 -14.77 10.78 1.31
N GLY A 412 -14.25 9.69 1.88
CA GLY A 412 -15.02 8.73 2.66
C GLY A 412 -15.73 7.64 1.86
N ASN A 413 -15.47 7.53 0.55
CA ASN A 413 -15.89 6.36 -0.21
C ASN A 413 -15.07 5.11 0.16
N PHE A 414 -15.73 3.96 0.24
CA PHE A 414 -15.15 2.68 0.64
C PHE A 414 -15.07 1.72 -0.55
N LYS A 415 -13.87 1.16 -0.78
CA LYS A 415 -13.58 0.24 -1.90
C LYS A 415 -12.96 -1.07 -1.40
N VAL A 416 -13.56 -2.18 -1.83
CA VAL A 416 -13.12 -3.54 -1.48
C VAL A 416 -12.08 -4.12 -2.45
N CYS A 417 -11.82 -3.43 -3.56
CA CYS A 417 -10.79 -3.76 -4.55
C CYS A 417 -10.20 -2.48 -5.15
N LEU A 418 -8.92 -2.52 -5.56
CA LEU A 418 -8.23 -1.44 -6.26
C LEU A 418 -8.78 -1.21 -7.69
N PHE A 419 -9.17 -2.30 -8.35
CA PHE A 419 -9.68 -2.31 -9.73
C PHE A 419 -11.20 -2.53 -9.82
N GLY A 420 -11.92 -2.41 -8.69
CA GLY A 420 -13.37 -2.50 -8.67
C GLY A 420 -13.96 -1.09 -8.85
N PRO A 421 -14.78 -0.83 -9.87
CA PRO A 421 -15.41 0.49 -10.04
C PRO A 421 -16.38 0.79 -8.89
N SER A 422 -17.07 -0.23 -8.37
CA SER A 422 -18.00 -0.09 -7.23
C SER A 422 -17.33 0.50 -5.98
N GLU A 423 -18.07 1.37 -5.30
CA GLU A 423 -17.76 1.99 -4.03
C GLU A 423 -19.05 2.28 -3.26
N VAL A 424 -18.93 2.64 -1.98
CA VAL A 424 -20.05 3.09 -1.15
C VAL A 424 -19.56 4.16 -0.18
N SER A 425 -20.29 5.25 -0.02
CA SER A 425 -19.92 6.29 0.95
C SER A 425 -20.18 5.83 2.38
N LEU A 426 -19.20 6.05 3.26
CA LEU A 426 -19.38 5.98 4.71
C LEU A 426 -19.56 7.37 5.35
N ARG A 427 -19.17 8.44 4.64
CA ARG A 427 -19.24 9.83 5.09
C ARG A 427 -20.69 10.33 5.18
N GLU A 428 -21.48 10.12 4.13
CA GLU A 428 -22.87 10.61 4.09
C GLU A 428 -23.76 9.93 5.15
N PRO A 429 -23.65 8.61 5.41
CA PRO A 429 -24.28 7.98 6.57
C PRO A 429 -23.85 8.58 7.92
N ILE A 430 -22.55 8.87 8.12
CA ILE A 430 -22.05 9.52 9.35
C ILE A 430 -22.66 10.92 9.52
N HIS A 431 -22.72 11.71 8.44
CA HIS A 431 -23.34 13.06 8.45
C HIS A 431 -24.86 13.01 8.62
N SER A 432 -25.50 11.91 8.22
CA SER A 432 -26.92 11.63 8.47
C SER A 432 -27.20 11.11 9.88
N GLY A 433 -26.19 11.01 10.75
CA GLY A 433 -26.32 10.54 12.13
C GLY A 433 -26.41 9.02 12.29
N LEU A 434 -26.03 8.23 11.28
CA LEU A 434 -26.02 6.76 11.40
C LEU A 434 -25.00 6.31 12.46
N ASP A 435 -25.42 5.31 13.23
CA ASP A 435 -24.63 4.74 14.32
C ASP A 435 -23.55 3.76 13.81
N ASP A 436 -22.74 3.27 14.75
CA ASP A 436 -21.67 2.33 14.44
C ASP A 436 -22.20 0.93 14.05
N ALA A 437 -23.44 0.57 14.40
CA ALA A 437 -24.06 -0.69 13.98
C ALA A 437 -24.45 -0.65 12.48
N GLY A 438 -25.19 0.37 12.04
CA GLY A 438 -25.57 0.55 10.64
C GLY A 438 -24.36 0.71 9.72
N LEU A 439 -23.29 1.38 10.17
CA LEU A 439 -22.03 1.44 9.43
C LEU A 439 -21.39 0.04 9.26
N LYS A 440 -21.43 -0.83 10.27
CA LYS A 440 -20.93 -2.22 10.15
C LYS A 440 -21.73 -3.03 9.13
N GLU A 441 -23.05 -2.82 9.03
CA GLU A 441 -23.89 -3.48 8.01
C GLU A 441 -23.51 -3.04 6.59
N ILE A 442 -23.35 -1.72 6.36
CA ILE A 442 -22.93 -1.16 5.06
C ILE A 442 -21.57 -1.74 4.64
N ILE A 443 -20.61 -1.79 5.57
CA ILE A 443 -19.28 -2.37 5.33
C ILE A 443 -19.38 -3.88 5.07
N SER A 444 -20.12 -4.65 5.87
CA SER A 444 -20.29 -6.11 5.67
C SER A 444 -20.91 -6.41 4.30
N ALA A 445 -21.95 -5.66 3.90
CA ALA A 445 -22.59 -5.81 2.60
C ALA A 445 -21.64 -5.48 1.43
N ALA A 446 -20.76 -4.49 1.60
CA ALA A 446 -19.72 -4.18 0.62
C ALA A 446 -18.63 -5.27 0.56
N VAL A 447 -18.15 -5.74 1.71
CA VAL A 447 -17.13 -6.80 1.84
C VAL A 447 -17.63 -8.11 1.24
N LYS A 448 -18.86 -8.53 1.53
CA LYS A 448 -19.48 -9.73 0.95
C LYS A 448 -19.61 -9.65 -0.58
N ARG A 449 -19.76 -8.46 -1.17
CA ARG A 449 -19.74 -8.25 -2.64
C ARG A 449 -18.35 -8.31 -3.29
N LYS A 450 -17.25 -8.42 -2.52
CA LYS A 450 -15.87 -8.49 -3.03
C LYS A 450 -15.63 -9.76 -3.85
N LYS A 451 -15.39 -9.59 -5.16
CA LYS A 451 -15.15 -10.70 -6.11
C LYS A 451 -13.90 -11.52 -5.75
N ALA A 452 -13.84 -12.78 -6.20
CA ALA A 452 -12.70 -13.67 -5.99
C ALA A 452 -11.39 -13.08 -6.53
N LYS A 453 -11.43 -12.49 -7.74
CA LYS A 453 -10.32 -11.80 -8.41
C LYS A 453 -10.81 -10.55 -9.14
N HIS A 454 -9.87 -9.69 -9.55
CA HIS A 454 -10.14 -8.63 -10.54
C HIS A 454 -10.30 -9.22 -11.95
N ALA A 455 -10.75 -8.39 -12.89
CA ALA A 455 -10.84 -8.74 -14.31
C ALA A 455 -9.44 -8.84 -14.96
N GLY A 456 -9.38 -9.19 -16.25
CA GLY A 456 -8.13 -9.18 -17.01
C GLY A 456 -7.58 -7.77 -17.19
N MET A 457 -6.26 -7.62 -17.38
CA MET A 457 -5.64 -6.28 -17.50
C MET A 457 -6.26 -5.42 -18.62
N PHE A 458 -6.67 -6.05 -19.73
CA PHE A 458 -7.35 -5.38 -20.85
C PHE A 458 -8.80 -4.99 -20.57
N ASP A 459 -9.44 -5.62 -19.59
CA ASP A 459 -10.81 -5.28 -19.15
C ASP A 459 -10.75 -4.15 -18.11
N ILE A 460 -9.78 -4.22 -17.19
CA ILE A 460 -9.49 -3.12 -16.24
C ILE A 460 -9.15 -1.85 -17.03
N ALA A 461 -8.30 -1.94 -18.07
CA ALA A 461 -7.95 -0.81 -18.94
C ALA A 461 -9.13 -0.23 -19.77
N LYS A 462 -10.30 -0.87 -19.78
CA LYS A 462 -11.54 -0.38 -20.39
C LYS A 462 -12.61 0.01 -19.35
N THR A 463 -12.41 -0.34 -18.08
CA THR A 463 -13.38 -0.15 -17.01
C THR A 463 -13.07 1.17 -16.30
N ALA A 464 -13.91 2.18 -16.53
CA ALA A 464 -13.78 3.47 -15.87
C ALA A 464 -13.72 3.31 -14.34
N ASN A 465 -12.72 3.95 -13.73
CA ASN A 465 -12.43 3.87 -12.30
C ASN A 465 -11.87 5.23 -11.83
N ARG A 466 -11.57 5.37 -10.54
CA ARG A 466 -10.89 6.57 -10.05
C ARG A 466 -9.41 6.57 -10.45
N PRO A 467 -8.82 7.72 -10.87
CA PRO A 467 -7.38 7.85 -11.01
C PRO A 467 -6.65 7.54 -9.69
N MET A 468 -5.42 7.02 -9.79
CA MET A 468 -4.64 6.48 -8.65
C MET A 468 -4.57 7.45 -7.44
N ILE A 469 -4.41 8.74 -7.71
CA ILE A 469 -4.31 9.82 -6.71
C ILE A 469 -5.52 9.89 -5.76
N HIS A 470 -6.73 9.55 -6.23
CA HIS A 470 -7.95 9.51 -5.40
C HIS A 470 -8.06 8.19 -4.62
N ILE A 471 -7.59 7.07 -5.20
CA ILE A 471 -7.63 5.74 -4.56
C ILE A 471 -6.58 5.59 -3.43
N GLY A 472 -5.49 6.37 -3.50
CA GLY A 472 -4.45 6.49 -2.48
C GLY A 472 -3.50 5.28 -2.41
N GLY A 473 -2.41 5.32 -3.17
CA GLY A 473 -1.36 4.27 -3.37
C GLY A 473 -1.29 3.08 -2.40
#